data_AF-A0A5D3B315-F1
#
_entry.id   AF-A0A5D3B315-F1
#
_cell.length_a   1.000
_cell.length_b   1.000
_cell.length_c   1.000
_cell.angle_alpha   90.00
_cell.angle_beta   90.00
_cell.angle_gamma   90.00
#
_symmetry.space_group_name_H-M   'P 1'
#
loop_
_entity.id
_entity.type
_entity.pdbx_description
1 polymer ?
#
loop_
_entity_poly.entity_id
_entity_poly.type
_entity_poly.pdbx_seq_one_letter_code
_entity_poly.pdbx_strand_id
1 'polypeptide(L)'
;MRPFALRSALRAIPRTPRATPIASPALSSALLVRPFSSTLPTLKKNKHGQGAKSPKQKIRVTEDDEAGAADAEGAGEVVIEEVVEKAKGKMEKAVHWAKAVVFEGVERGRGRVTPAILDSVRVTIPDTPGTVHLNSLASVTVKGNTLFVEVWDSASLKQVESAIHGANLPGISPQRMGGTTLKIPVARPTVEQRAEILRQLSQTTETAKTQIRTARTDGFKALGGRKANGTDGVQKLVDEMCKELDEQMVLAKKEFEKA
;
A
#
# COMPACT_ATOMS: atom_id res chain seq x y z
N MET A 1 -9.10 -72.65 -40.97
CA MET A 1 -10.58 -72.73 -41.08
C MET A 1 -11.19 -72.18 -39.80
N ARG A 2 -12.01 -71.13 -39.96
CA ARG A 2 -13.01 -70.50 -39.07
C ARG A 2 -12.62 -69.96 -37.67
N PRO A 3 -13.18 -68.79 -37.28
CA PRO A 3 -12.75 -67.99 -36.14
C PRO A 3 -13.66 -68.16 -34.91
N PHE A 4 -13.17 -67.85 -33.70
CA PHE A 4 -14.02 -67.65 -32.51
C PHE A 4 -13.90 -66.21 -32.03
N ALA A 5 -14.91 -65.41 -32.39
CA ALA A 5 -15.14 -64.09 -31.86
C ALA A 5 -15.74 -64.19 -30.46
N LEU A 6 -15.02 -63.73 -29.43
CA LEU A 6 -15.60 -63.46 -28.12
C LEU A 6 -16.01 -61.99 -28.06
N ARG A 7 -17.33 -61.79 -28.13
CA ARG A 7 -18.00 -60.50 -27.95
C ARG A 7 -17.76 -59.98 -26.54
N SER A 8 -17.15 -58.81 -26.45
CA SER A 8 -17.09 -57.97 -25.25
C SER A 8 -18.51 -57.61 -24.80
N ALA A 9 -18.94 -58.14 -23.66
CA ALA A 9 -20.18 -57.75 -23.01
C ALA A 9 -20.03 -56.35 -22.39
N LEU A 10 -20.76 -55.37 -22.95
CA LEU A 10 -20.89 -54.03 -22.39
C LEU A 10 -21.65 -54.12 -21.05
N ARG A 11 -20.95 -53.77 -19.96
CA ARG A 11 -21.54 -53.68 -18.62
C ARG A 11 -22.43 -52.43 -18.54
N ALA A 12 -23.73 -52.62 -18.37
CA ALA A 12 -24.68 -51.53 -18.17
C ALA A 12 -24.45 -50.85 -16.80
N ILE A 13 -24.26 -49.54 -16.80
CA ILE A 13 -24.14 -48.70 -15.59
C ILE A 13 -25.56 -48.37 -15.12
N PRO A 14 -25.94 -48.61 -13.84
CA PRO A 14 -27.25 -48.20 -13.35
C PRO A 14 -27.31 -46.68 -13.17
N ARG A 15 -28.37 -46.07 -13.72
CA ARG A 15 -28.69 -44.65 -13.57
C ARG A 15 -29.13 -44.37 -12.12
N THR A 16 -28.48 -43.43 -11.45
CA THR A 16 -28.91 -42.91 -10.15
C THR A 16 -30.18 -42.06 -10.30
N PRO A 17 -31.18 -42.16 -9.41
CA PRO A 17 -32.37 -41.32 -9.49
C PRO A 17 -32.08 -39.87 -9.05
N ARG A 18 -32.64 -38.94 -9.82
CA ARG A 18 -32.68 -37.49 -9.63
C ARG A 18 -33.56 -37.16 -8.40
N ALA A 19 -32.94 -36.67 -7.33
CA ALA A 19 -33.67 -36.11 -6.19
C ALA A 19 -34.11 -34.66 -6.47
N THR A 20 -35.30 -34.34 -5.98
CA THR A 20 -36.17 -33.18 -6.24
C THR A 20 -35.68 -31.87 -5.61
N PRO A 21 -36.12 -30.69 -6.11
CA PRO A 21 -35.76 -29.40 -5.53
C PRO A 21 -36.54 -29.16 -4.22
N ILE A 22 -35.81 -28.79 -3.16
CA ILE A 22 -36.39 -28.30 -1.91
C ILE A 22 -37.03 -26.94 -2.18
N ALA A 23 -38.31 -26.84 -1.85
CA ALA A 23 -39.13 -25.65 -2.00
C ALA A 23 -38.74 -24.55 -0.99
N SER A 24 -38.57 -23.33 -1.48
CA SER A 24 -38.45 -22.10 -0.68
C SER A 24 -39.81 -21.65 -0.17
N PRO A 25 -40.01 -21.37 1.13
CA PRO A 25 -41.20 -20.66 1.55
C PRO A 25 -41.00 -19.15 1.37
N ALA A 26 -41.81 -18.58 0.47
CA ALA A 26 -42.06 -17.16 0.38
C ALA A 26 -42.77 -16.69 1.66
N LEU A 27 -42.24 -15.65 2.30
CA LEU A 27 -42.95 -14.89 3.34
C LEU A 27 -42.89 -13.39 3.01
N SER A 28 -43.93 -13.00 2.29
CA SER A 28 -44.77 -11.83 2.48
C SER A 28 -44.11 -10.50 2.85
N SER A 29 -44.10 -9.61 1.86
CA SER A 29 -44.01 -8.16 1.99
C SER A 29 -45.16 -7.61 2.85
N ALA A 30 -44.86 -7.15 4.06
CA ALA A 30 -45.75 -6.27 4.82
C ALA A 30 -45.15 -4.86 4.85
N LEU A 31 -45.63 -4.03 3.92
CA LEU A 31 -45.50 -2.57 3.97
C LEU A 31 -46.29 -2.06 5.17
N LEU A 32 -45.61 -1.71 6.25
CA LEU A 32 -46.20 -0.89 7.32
C LEU A 32 -45.56 0.50 7.27
N VAL A 33 -46.25 1.39 6.59
CA VAL A 33 -46.06 2.84 6.63
C VAL A 33 -46.14 3.28 8.09
N ARG A 34 -45.04 3.78 8.65
CA ARG A 34 -45.04 4.49 9.93
C ARG A 34 -45.35 5.97 9.67
N PRO A 35 -46.37 6.56 10.31
CA PRO A 35 -46.61 7.99 10.19
C PRO A 35 -45.56 8.78 10.97
N PHE A 36 -45.14 9.89 10.37
CA PHE A 36 -44.27 10.92 10.94
C PHE A 36 -44.89 11.44 12.25
N SER A 37 -44.22 11.27 13.38
CA SER A 37 -44.58 11.95 14.63
C SER A 37 -43.38 12.78 15.08
N SER A 38 -43.56 14.09 14.99
CA SER A 38 -42.62 15.13 15.43
C SER A 38 -42.85 15.42 16.91
N THR A 39 -42.05 14.80 17.79
CA THR A 39 -41.71 15.29 19.14
C THR A 39 -40.76 14.29 19.83
N LEU A 40 -39.61 14.77 20.31
CA LEU A 40 -38.64 13.96 21.08
C LEU A 40 -39.02 13.98 22.57
N PRO A 41 -39.18 12.82 23.25
CA PRO A 41 -39.27 12.78 24.70
C PRO A 41 -37.85 12.76 25.31
N THR A 42 -37.57 13.73 26.18
CA THR A 42 -36.35 13.80 26.97
C THR A 42 -36.41 12.77 28.10
N LEU A 43 -35.50 11.80 28.11
CA LEU A 43 -35.38 10.85 29.23
C LEU A 43 -33.93 10.72 29.70
N LYS A 44 -33.74 11.19 30.93
CA LYS A 44 -32.51 11.17 31.72
C LYS A 44 -32.49 9.88 32.56
N LYS A 45 -31.50 8.99 32.38
CA LYS A 45 -30.92 8.22 33.50
C LYS A 45 -29.56 7.59 33.17
N ASN A 46 -28.69 7.69 34.17
CA ASN A 46 -27.36 7.14 34.34
C ASN A 46 -27.17 5.67 33.93
N LYS A 47 -25.95 5.33 33.50
CA LYS A 47 -25.40 3.97 33.58
C LYS A 47 -23.91 4.00 33.91
N HIS A 48 -23.55 3.50 35.09
CA HIS A 48 -22.23 2.97 35.41
C HIS A 48 -22.17 1.52 34.89
N GLY A 49 -21.03 1.10 34.34
CA GLY A 49 -20.76 -0.29 33.96
C GLY A 49 -19.81 -0.43 32.78
N GLN A 50 -18.61 -0.89 33.08
CA GLN A 50 -17.35 -0.77 32.35
C GLN A 50 -17.23 -1.68 31.12
N GLY A 51 -16.45 -1.24 30.13
CA GLY A 51 -16.03 -2.02 28.96
C GLY A 51 -14.86 -1.33 28.28
N ALA A 52 -13.65 -1.78 28.64
CA ALA A 52 -12.36 -1.23 28.24
C ALA A 52 -12.18 -1.18 26.71
N LYS A 53 -11.79 0.00 26.20
CA LYS A 53 -11.21 0.14 24.86
C LYS A 53 -9.75 0.50 25.01
N SER A 54 -8.89 -0.34 24.44
CA SER A 54 -7.44 -0.22 24.44
C SER A 54 -6.97 1.10 23.79
N PRO A 55 -6.00 1.80 24.38
CA PRO A 55 -5.47 3.03 23.80
C PRO A 55 -4.50 2.71 22.67
N LYS A 56 -4.75 3.28 21.48
CA LYS A 56 -3.78 3.34 20.39
C LYS A 56 -2.55 4.10 20.90
N GLN A 57 -1.41 3.41 20.95
CA GLN A 57 -0.10 3.99 21.24
C GLN A 57 0.22 5.07 20.21
N LYS A 58 0.05 6.32 20.62
CA LYS A 58 0.71 7.46 20.00
C LYS A 58 2.15 7.42 20.48
N ILE A 59 3.09 7.22 19.56
CA ILE A 59 4.52 7.31 19.84
C ILE A 59 4.78 8.70 20.43
N ARG A 60 5.24 8.70 21.67
CA ARG A 60 5.68 9.85 22.45
C ARG A 60 7.06 10.22 21.92
N VAL A 61 7.13 11.25 21.08
CA VAL A 61 8.35 12.05 20.99
C VAL A 61 8.35 12.87 22.27
N THR A 62 9.37 12.69 23.08
CA THR A 62 9.59 13.40 24.33
C THR A 62 9.57 14.89 24.07
N GLU A 63 8.51 15.52 24.60
CA GLU A 63 8.50 16.92 24.97
C GLU A 63 9.48 17.04 26.13
N ASP A 64 10.68 17.54 25.81
CA ASP A 64 11.49 18.24 26.81
C ASP A 64 11.09 19.72 26.72
N ASP A 65 10.71 20.22 27.88
CA ASP A 65 10.32 21.58 28.28
C ASP A 65 11.21 22.67 27.62
N GLU A 66 10.71 23.88 27.30
CA GLU A 66 10.20 24.84 28.27
C GLU A 66 9.46 25.98 27.56
N ALA A 67 8.17 26.15 27.90
CA ALA A 67 7.41 27.35 27.56
C ALA A 67 7.79 28.48 28.53
N GLY A 68 8.85 29.21 28.20
CA GLY A 68 9.10 30.54 28.75
C GLY A 68 8.28 31.57 27.97
N ALA A 69 7.13 31.96 28.53
CA ALA A 69 6.45 33.18 28.13
C ALA A 69 7.32 34.38 28.54
N ALA A 70 8.01 34.98 27.57
CA ALA A 70 8.61 36.31 27.69
C ALA A 70 8.09 37.16 26.53
N ASP A 71 7.33 38.19 26.90
CA ASP A 71 6.83 39.23 26.03
C ASP A 71 7.96 40.01 25.34
N ALA A 72 7.73 40.26 24.05
CA ALA A 72 8.19 41.40 23.24
C ALA A 72 9.70 41.69 23.06
N GLU A 73 9.99 42.24 21.88
CA GLU A 73 11.29 42.81 21.43
C GLU A 73 12.31 41.81 20.89
N GLY A 74 11.98 41.22 19.73
CA GLY A 74 12.93 40.45 18.94
C GLY A 74 12.31 39.93 17.67
N ALA A 75 11.80 40.82 16.81
CA ALA A 75 11.45 40.46 15.44
C ALA A 75 12.74 40.08 14.69
N GLY A 76 13.21 38.86 14.91
CA GLY A 76 14.29 38.26 14.13
C GLY A 76 13.89 38.36 12.67
N GLU A 77 14.68 39.10 11.92
CA GLU A 77 14.55 39.24 10.48
C GLU A 77 14.52 37.83 9.88
N VAL A 78 13.31 37.32 9.60
CA VAL A 78 13.18 36.02 8.92
C VAL A 78 13.87 36.17 7.58
N VAL A 79 15.07 35.63 7.47
CA VAL A 79 15.87 35.68 6.25
C VAL A 79 15.07 34.96 5.18
N ILE A 80 14.74 35.68 4.11
CA ILE A 80 13.88 35.15 3.03
C ILE A 80 14.51 33.89 2.44
N GLU A 81 15.84 33.83 2.33
CA GLU A 81 16.57 32.66 1.85
C GLU A 81 16.31 31.41 2.70
N GLU A 82 16.34 31.51 4.03
CA GLU A 82 16.11 30.34 4.90
C GLU A 82 14.72 29.75 4.74
N VAL A 83 13.71 30.60 4.55
CA VAL A 83 12.32 30.14 4.35
C VAL A 83 12.20 29.43 3.00
N VAL A 84 12.83 29.98 1.97
CA VAL A 84 12.88 29.37 0.63
C VAL A 84 13.61 28.03 0.69
N GLU A 85 14.73 27.93 1.41
CA GLU A 85 15.49 26.69 1.56
C GLU A 85 14.70 25.62 2.35
N LYS A 86 14.04 26.00 3.45
CA LYS A 86 13.16 25.11 4.21
C LYS A 86 11.99 24.61 3.35
N ALA A 87 11.41 25.48 2.53
CA ALA A 87 10.34 25.10 1.60
C ALA A 87 10.86 24.15 0.50
N LYS A 88 12.03 24.46 -0.09
CA LYS A 88 12.72 23.64 -1.08
C LYS A 88 13.00 22.24 -0.53
N GLY A 89 13.59 22.12 0.67
CA GLY A 89 13.87 20.83 1.29
C GLY A 89 12.61 19.99 1.56
N LYS A 90 11.46 20.61 1.83
CA LYS A 90 10.17 19.89 1.93
C LYS A 90 9.67 19.42 0.56
N MET A 91 9.78 20.26 -0.46
CA MET A 91 9.38 19.92 -1.83
C MET A 91 10.26 18.81 -2.41
N GLU A 92 11.57 18.88 -2.23
CA GLU A 92 12.53 17.87 -2.70
C GLU A 92 12.27 16.51 -2.06
N LYS A 93 11.91 16.45 -0.77
CA LYS A 93 11.51 15.19 -0.12
C LYS A 93 10.28 14.57 -0.78
N ALA A 94 9.28 15.38 -1.13
CA ALA A 94 8.09 14.90 -1.83
C ALA A 94 8.42 14.40 -3.24
N VAL A 95 9.28 15.12 -3.98
CA VAL A 95 9.74 14.73 -5.32
C VAL A 95 10.58 13.46 -5.27
N HIS A 96 11.51 13.35 -4.32
CA HIS A 96 12.36 12.17 -4.15
C HIS A 96 11.53 10.93 -3.85
N TRP A 97 10.56 11.05 -2.93
CA TRP A 97 9.61 9.97 -2.65
C TRP A 97 8.85 9.54 -3.91
N ALA A 98 8.30 10.48 -4.66
CA ALA A 98 7.55 10.19 -5.89
C ALA A 98 8.44 9.52 -6.95
N LYS A 99 9.66 10.03 -7.17
CA LYS A 99 10.63 9.45 -8.10
C LYS A 99 10.97 8.00 -7.73
N ALA A 100 11.19 7.70 -6.45
CA ALA A 100 11.46 6.35 -5.97
C ALA A 100 10.30 5.38 -6.27
N VAL A 101 9.06 5.79 -5.98
CA VAL A 101 7.87 4.96 -6.23
C VAL A 101 7.61 4.76 -7.72
N VAL A 102 7.80 5.80 -8.54
CA VAL A 102 7.66 5.71 -10.00
C VAL A 102 8.70 4.77 -10.59
N PHE A 103 9.96 4.86 -10.17
CA PHE A 103 11.01 3.96 -10.61
C PHE A 103 10.68 2.50 -10.32
N GLU A 104 10.26 2.20 -9.08
CA GLU A 104 9.86 0.84 -8.70
C GLU A 104 8.66 0.33 -9.52
N GLY A 105 7.66 1.20 -9.74
CA GLY A 105 6.50 0.85 -10.55
C GLY A 105 6.81 0.58 -12.02
N VAL A 106 7.73 1.35 -12.62
CA VAL A 106 8.19 1.13 -14.00
C VAL A 106 8.95 -0.18 -14.12
N GLU A 107 9.86 -0.49 -13.20
CA GLU A 107 10.59 -1.76 -13.22
C GLU A 107 9.64 -2.96 -13.07
N ARG A 108 8.64 -2.85 -12.17
CA ARG A 108 7.57 -3.85 -12.04
C ARG A 108 6.77 -4.00 -13.33
N GLY A 109 6.43 -2.89 -13.98
CA GLY A 109 5.72 -2.85 -15.26
C GLY A 109 6.46 -3.52 -16.41
N ARG A 110 7.80 -3.38 -16.45
CA ARG A 110 8.69 -4.08 -17.40
C ARG A 110 8.84 -5.57 -17.09
N GLY A 111 8.32 -6.03 -15.96
CA GLY A 111 8.51 -7.40 -15.46
C GLY A 111 9.92 -7.65 -14.94
N ARG A 112 10.66 -6.60 -14.55
CA ARG A 112 11.89 -6.73 -13.77
C ARG A 112 11.54 -6.89 -12.31
N VAL A 113 12.29 -7.76 -11.66
CA VAL A 113 12.02 -8.15 -10.28
C VAL A 113 13.05 -7.49 -9.39
N THR A 114 12.59 -6.67 -8.46
CA THR A 114 13.41 -6.04 -7.44
C THR A 114 13.13 -6.69 -6.09
N PRO A 115 14.13 -6.74 -5.19
CA PRO A 115 13.93 -7.30 -3.84
C PRO A 115 12.95 -6.47 -2.99
N ALA A 116 12.72 -5.20 -3.36
CA ALA A 116 11.79 -4.28 -2.69
C ALA A 116 10.34 -4.79 -2.65
N ILE A 117 9.95 -5.67 -3.56
CA ILE A 117 8.61 -6.29 -3.58
C ILE A 117 8.29 -7.01 -2.26
N LEU A 118 9.31 -7.55 -1.57
CA LEU A 118 9.16 -8.28 -0.32
C LEU A 118 9.31 -7.40 0.94
N ASP A 119 9.55 -6.09 0.80
CA ASP A 119 9.79 -5.20 1.94
C ASP A 119 8.53 -4.91 2.77
N SER A 120 7.34 -5.09 2.18
CA SER A 120 6.05 -5.00 2.88
C SER A 120 5.73 -6.23 3.74
N VAL A 121 6.46 -7.33 3.56
CA VAL A 121 6.20 -8.59 4.28
C VAL A 121 6.63 -8.46 5.74
N ARG A 122 5.73 -8.86 6.64
CA ARG A 122 5.94 -8.87 8.09
C ARG A 122 5.78 -10.29 8.59
N VAL A 123 6.80 -10.80 9.28
CA VAL A 123 6.86 -12.18 9.76
C VAL A 123 6.63 -12.19 11.27
N THR A 124 5.70 -13.02 11.74
CA THR A 124 5.48 -13.25 13.18
C THR A 124 6.26 -14.50 13.58
N ILE A 125 7.20 -14.35 14.52
CA ILE A 125 7.94 -15.47 15.11
C ILE A 125 7.30 -15.77 16.47
N PRO A 126 7.03 -17.05 16.82
CA PRO A 126 6.43 -17.42 18.10
C PRO A 126 7.23 -16.93 19.32
N ASP A 127 8.55 -16.96 19.24
CA ASP A 127 9.47 -16.66 20.35
C ASP A 127 9.71 -15.16 20.57
N THR A 128 9.26 -14.30 19.65
CA THR A 128 9.46 -12.85 19.72
C THR A 128 8.11 -12.13 19.75
N PRO A 129 7.84 -11.27 20.75
CA PRO A 129 6.64 -10.48 20.76
C PRO A 129 6.69 -9.42 19.65
N GLY A 130 5.90 -9.61 18.59
CA GLY A 130 5.72 -8.63 17.52
C GLY A 130 5.88 -9.21 16.12
N THR A 131 5.93 -8.32 15.13
CA THR A 131 6.23 -8.66 13.73
C THR A 131 7.58 -8.09 13.32
N VAL A 132 8.37 -8.90 12.62
CA VAL A 132 9.72 -8.56 12.17
C VAL A 132 9.71 -8.41 10.65
N HIS A 133 10.59 -7.56 10.11
CA HIS A 133 10.77 -7.41 8.67
C HIS A 133 11.45 -8.65 8.09
N LEU A 134 11.04 -9.05 6.87
CA LEU A 134 11.64 -10.20 6.19
C LEU A 134 13.17 -10.05 6.02
N ASN A 135 13.63 -8.84 5.69
CA ASN A 135 15.06 -8.54 5.45
C ASN A 135 15.94 -8.76 6.70
N SER A 136 15.35 -8.79 7.90
CA SER A 136 16.09 -9.08 9.14
C SER A 136 16.23 -10.57 9.44
N LEU A 137 15.52 -11.43 8.71
CA LEU A 137 15.49 -12.88 8.93
C LEU A 137 16.06 -13.65 7.74
N ALA A 138 16.13 -13.00 6.58
CA ALA A 138 16.50 -13.63 5.33
C ALA A 138 17.24 -12.65 4.40
N SER A 139 18.15 -13.21 3.60
CA SER A 139 18.79 -12.53 2.49
C SER A 139 18.00 -12.76 1.20
N VAL A 140 17.76 -11.71 0.42
CA VAL A 140 17.00 -11.78 -0.84
C VAL A 140 17.95 -11.56 -2.02
N THR A 141 18.05 -12.55 -2.90
CA THR A 141 18.83 -12.50 -4.14
C THR A 141 17.92 -12.60 -5.36
N VAL A 142 18.20 -11.81 -6.40
CA VAL A 142 17.45 -11.86 -7.66
C VAL A 142 18.24 -12.67 -8.69
N LYS A 143 17.59 -13.65 -9.33
CA LYS A 143 18.13 -14.35 -10.52
C LYS A 143 17.07 -14.38 -11.61
N GLY A 144 17.24 -13.53 -12.64
CA GLY A 144 16.26 -13.36 -13.71
C GLY A 144 14.92 -12.85 -13.18
N ASN A 145 13.85 -13.60 -13.44
CA ASN A 145 12.48 -13.29 -12.97
C ASN A 145 12.10 -14.02 -11.67
N THR A 146 13.09 -14.55 -10.94
CA THR A 146 12.86 -15.33 -9.72
C THR A 146 13.61 -14.71 -8.55
N LEU A 147 12.93 -14.55 -7.42
CA LEU A 147 13.55 -14.19 -6.14
C LEU A 147 13.94 -15.46 -5.39
N PHE A 148 15.15 -15.45 -4.85
CA PHE A 148 15.67 -16.45 -3.94
C PHE A 148 15.76 -15.81 -2.56
N VAL A 149 14.99 -16.33 -1.62
CA VAL A 149 15.00 -15.88 -0.23
C VAL A 149 15.69 -16.96 0.60
N GLU A 150 16.87 -16.64 1.12
CA GLU A 150 17.65 -17.51 1.97
C GLU A 150 17.44 -17.10 3.42
N VAL A 151 16.70 -17.93 4.16
CA VAL A 151 16.40 -17.68 5.57
C VAL A 151 17.61 -18.12 6.40
N TRP A 152 18.02 -17.33 7.39
CA TRP A 152 19.19 -17.67 8.21
C TRP A 152 18.90 -18.80 9.22
N ASP A 153 17.67 -18.88 9.71
CA ASP A 153 17.23 -19.93 10.63
C ASP A 153 16.13 -20.83 10.01
N SER A 154 16.43 -22.12 9.95
CA SER A 154 15.51 -23.16 9.47
C SER A 154 14.20 -23.27 10.27
N ALA A 155 14.21 -22.94 11.57
CA ALA A 155 13.01 -22.98 12.40
C ALA A 155 12.00 -21.89 12.03
N SER A 156 12.47 -20.76 11.50
CA SER A 156 11.67 -19.61 11.06
C SER A 156 11.12 -19.74 9.63
N LEU A 157 11.54 -20.75 8.88
CA LEU A 157 11.21 -20.89 7.45
C LEU A 157 9.71 -21.10 7.19
N LYS A 158 9.00 -21.84 8.05
CA LYS A 158 7.55 -22.05 7.93
C LYS A 158 6.77 -20.74 8.13
N GLN A 159 7.23 -19.91 9.07
CA GLN A 159 6.63 -18.62 9.40
C GLN A 159 6.87 -17.63 8.27
N VAL A 160 8.08 -17.60 7.71
CA VAL A 160 8.42 -16.78 6.54
C VAL A 160 7.56 -17.16 5.32
N GLU A 161 7.43 -18.44 5.01
CA GLU A 161 6.57 -18.93 3.92
C GLU A 161 5.11 -18.50 4.13
N SER A 162 4.58 -18.71 5.34
CA SER A 162 3.21 -18.28 5.68
C SER A 162 3.03 -16.76 5.62
N ALA A 163 4.04 -15.98 6.01
CA ALA A 163 3.99 -14.52 5.96
C ALA A 163 3.98 -13.99 4.53
N ILE A 164 4.75 -14.60 3.63
CA ILE A 164 4.76 -14.26 2.20
C ILE A 164 3.40 -14.58 1.57
N HIS A 165 2.79 -15.73 1.91
CA HIS A 165 1.43 -16.04 1.50
C HIS A 165 0.40 -15.07 2.08
N GLY A 166 0.53 -14.71 3.36
CA GLY A 166 -0.38 -13.79 4.06
C GLY A 166 -0.29 -12.34 3.57
N ALA A 167 0.85 -11.92 3.03
CA ALA A 167 1.03 -10.60 2.43
C ALA A 167 0.23 -10.41 1.11
N ASN A 168 -0.31 -11.50 0.55
CA ASN A 168 -1.16 -11.51 -0.65
C ASN A 168 -0.58 -10.68 -1.80
N LEU A 169 0.72 -10.81 -2.03
CA LEU A 169 1.38 -10.12 -3.14
C LEU A 169 0.87 -10.67 -4.48
N PRO A 170 0.58 -9.81 -5.46
CA PRO A 170 -0.10 -10.21 -6.69
C PRO A 170 0.75 -11.20 -7.50
N GLY A 171 0.24 -12.43 -7.65
CA GLY A 171 0.85 -13.45 -8.51
C GLY A 171 2.12 -14.10 -7.96
N ILE A 172 2.34 -14.03 -6.64
CA ILE A 172 3.54 -14.52 -5.99
C ILE A 172 3.21 -15.74 -5.11
N SER A 173 3.87 -16.88 -5.36
CA SER A 173 3.74 -18.08 -4.53
C SER A 173 5.14 -18.64 -4.21
N PRO A 174 5.55 -18.70 -2.93
CA PRO A 174 6.82 -19.29 -2.54
C PRO A 174 6.84 -20.81 -2.77
N GLN A 175 7.95 -21.29 -3.31
CA GLN A 175 8.24 -22.71 -3.52
C GLN A 175 9.51 -23.07 -2.73
N ARG A 176 9.44 -24.09 -1.89
CA ARG A 176 10.64 -24.62 -1.23
C ARG A 176 11.51 -25.35 -2.24
N MET A 177 12.76 -24.93 -2.39
CA MET A 177 13.74 -25.63 -3.23
C MET A 177 14.65 -26.59 -2.45
N GLY A 178 14.71 -26.46 -1.12
CA GLY A 178 15.47 -27.34 -0.23
C GLY A 178 16.23 -26.57 0.85
N GLY A 179 16.52 -27.21 1.97
CA GLY A 179 17.24 -26.61 3.10
C GLY A 179 16.52 -25.38 3.65
N THR A 180 17.17 -24.22 3.52
CA THR A 180 16.71 -22.92 4.04
C THR A 180 16.30 -21.91 2.95
N THR A 181 16.18 -22.35 1.70
CA THR A 181 15.96 -21.47 0.54
C THR A 181 14.55 -21.57 -0.02
N LEU A 182 13.90 -20.41 -0.19
CA LEU A 182 12.61 -20.25 -0.86
C LEU A 182 12.83 -19.65 -2.25
N LYS A 183 12.22 -20.27 -3.26
CA LYS A 183 12.16 -19.79 -4.63
C LYS A 183 10.81 -19.15 -4.87
N ILE A 184 10.81 -17.91 -5.37
CA ILE A 184 9.60 -17.15 -5.64
C ILE A 184 9.63 -16.74 -7.11
N PRO A 185 8.94 -17.46 -8.01
CA PRO A 185 8.82 -17.04 -9.40
C PRO A 185 7.86 -15.85 -9.51
N VAL A 186 8.29 -14.79 -10.18
CA VAL A 186 7.43 -13.63 -10.47
C VAL A 186 7.05 -13.68 -11.94
N ALA A 187 5.76 -13.83 -12.20
CA ALA A 187 5.22 -13.78 -13.56
C ALA A 187 5.35 -12.36 -14.13
N ARG A 188 5.46 -12.27 -15.46
CA ARG A 188 5.41 -10.96 -16.14
C ARG A 188 4.00 -10.39 -16.03
N PRO A 189 3.87 -9.06 -15.83
CA PRO A 189 2.56 -8.44 -15.70
C PRO A 189 1.77 -8.51 -17.01
N THR A 190 0.48 -8.83 -16.90
CA THR A 190 -0.46 -8.78 -18.03
C THR A 190 -0.76 -7.34 -18.43
N VAL A 191 -1.40 -7.13 -19.60
CA VAL A 191 -1.77 -5.79 -20.08
C VAL A 191 -2.69 -5.07 -19.08
N GLU A 192 -3.64 -5.80 -18.48
CA GLU A 192 -4.54 -5.26 -17.45
C GLU A 192 -3.78 -4.84 -16.18
N GLN A 193 -2.83 -5.67 -15.73
CA GLN A 193 -2.00 -5.33 -14.57
C GLN A 193 -1.09 -4.13 -14.82
N ARG A 194 -0.56 -3.99 -16.05
CA ARG A 194 0.22 -2.81 -16.44
C ARG A 194 -0.62 -1.53 -16.42
N ALA A 195 -1.87 -1.59 -16.89
CA ALA A 195 -2.80 -0.47 -16.82
C ALA A 195 -3.10 -0.05 -15.38
N GLU A 196 -3.28 -1.01 -14.46
CA GLU A 196 -3.49 -0.71 -13.04
C GLU A 196 -2.25 -0.10 -12.38
N ILE A 197 -1.04 -0.60 -12.68
CA ILE A 197 0.21 0.01 -12.19
C ILE A 197 0.30 1.46 -12.66
N LEU A 198 0.02 1.74 -13.94
CA LEU A 198 0.04 3.10 -14.49
C LEU A 198 -0.99 4.00 -13.78
N ARG A 199 -2.18 3.48 -13.47
CA ARG A 199 -3.20 4.19 -12.69
C ARG A 199 -2.69 4.57 -11.29
N GLN A 200 -2.02 3.64 -10.60
CA GLN A 200 -1.43 3.86 -9.28
C GLN A 200 -0.29 4.88 -9.32
N LEU A 201 0.56 4.84 -10.36
CA LEU A 201 1.63 5.81 -10.55
C LEU A 201 1.10 7.22 -10.82
N SER A 202 0.01 7.34 -11.59
CA SER A 202 -0.68 8.60 -11.81
C SER A 202 -1.21 9.18 -10.48
N GLN A 203 -1.86 8.36 -9.66
CA GLN A 203 -2.36 8.76 -8.34
C GLN A 203 -1.23 9.17 -7.38
N THR A 204 -0.10 8.47 -7.43
CA THR A 204 1.10 8.79 -6.62
C THR A 204 1.65 10.16 -7.02
N THR A 205 1.72 10.44 -8.32
CA THR A 205 2.21 11.73 -8.83
C THR A 205 1.30 12.88 -8.43
N GLU A 206 -0.01 12.70 -8.50
CA GLU A 206 -0.96 13.73 -8.04
C GLU A 206 -0.89 13.95 -6.53
N THR A 207 -0.61 12.90 -5.76
CA THR A 207 -0.36 13.01 -4.31
C THR A 207 0.90 13.84 -4.04
N ALA A 208 1.98 13.61 -4.78
CA ALA A 208 3.22 14.38 -4.67
C ALA A 208 3.02 15.85 -5.05
N LYS A 209 2.31 16.14 -6.14
CA LYS A 209 1.95 17.52 -6.52
C LYS A 209 1.12 18.21 -5.43
N THR A 210 0.22 17.49 -4.79
CA THR A 210 -0.55 18.02 -3.66
C THR A 210 0.35 18.37 -2.48
N GLN A 211 1.32 17.52 -2.15
CA GLN A 211 2.33 17.81 -1.10
C GLN A 211 3.19 19.04 -1.44
N ILE A 212 3.60 19.20 -2.70
CA ILE A 212 4.34 20.39 -3.18
C ILE A 212 3.50 21.66 -2.99
N ARG A 213 2.20 21.62 -3.33
CA ARG A 213 1.26 22.76 -3.12
C ARG A 213 1.05 23.08 -1.65
N THR A 214 1.00 22.08 -0.78
CA THR A 214 0.95 22.28 0.68
C THR A 214 2.25 22.92 1.16
N ALA A 215 3.42 22.43 0.74
CA ALA A 215 4.71 23.02 1.09
C ALA A 215 4.84 24.49 0.62
N ARG A 216 4.29 24.82 -0.55
CA ARG A 216 4.18 26.21 -1.02
C ARG A 216 3.34 27.07 -0.08
N THR A 217 2.16 26.56 0.30
CA THR A 217 1.25 27.27 1.20
C THR A 217 1.89 27.52 2.56
N ASP A 218 2.63 26.54 3.08
CA ASP A 218 3.39 26.67 4.33
C ASP A 218 4.53 27.70 4.19
N GLY A 219 5.24 27.68 3.07
CA GLY A 219 6.26 28.69 2.75
C GLY A 219 5.68 30.10 2.68
N PHE A 220 4.51 30.28 2.04
CA PHE A 220 3.83 31.57 1.95
C PHE A 220 3.36 32.09 3.32
N LYS A 221 2.89 31.19 4.21
CA LYS A 221 2.55 31.55 5.59
C LYS A 221 3.78 32.00 6.37
N ALA A 222 4.91 31.30 6.22
CA ALA A 222 6.17 31.65 6.88
C ALA A 222 6.75 32.99 6.39
N LEU A 223 6.50 33.38 5.13
CA LEU A 223 6.91 34.68 4.57
C LEU A 223 6.07 35.87 5.09
N GLY A 224 4.94 35.63 5.76
CA GLY A 224 4.20 36.65 6.50
C GLY A 224 3.77 37.90 5.70
N GLY A 225 3.62 37.79 4.38
CA GLY A 225 3.25 38.93 3.51
C GLY A 225 4.42 39.73 2.92
N ARG A 226 5.68 39.30 3.08
CA ARG A 226 6.85 39.81 2.35
C ARG A 226 6.81 39.33 0.89
N LYS A 227 5.93 39.93 0.10
CA LYS A 227 5.50 39.47 -1.23
C LYS A 227 6.46 39.79 -2.38
N ALA A 228 7.42 40.70 -2.22
CA ALA A 228 8.10 41.24 -3.40
C ALA A 228 9.14 40.30 -4.02
N ASN A 229 9.87 39.51 -3.21
CA ASN A 229 10.98 38.67 -3.73
C ASN A 229 10.87 37.18 -3.35
N GLY A 230 10.33 36.85 -2.17
CA GLY A 230 10.30 35.47 -1.66
C GLY A 230 9.22 34.59 -2.30
N THR A 231 8.07 35.15 -2.64
CA THR A 231 6.95 34.37 -3.22
C THR A 231 7.25 33.90 -4.63
N ASP A 232 7.92 34.73 -5.42
CA ASP A 232 8.28 34.41 -6.80
C ASP A 232 9.33 33.29 -6.85
N GLY A 233 10.29 33.29 -5.92
CA GLY A 233 11.27 32.21 -5.78
C GLY A 233 10.62 30.86 -5.45
N VAL A 234 9.72 30.84 -4.46
CA VAL A 234 8.99 29.61 -4.10
C VAL A 234 8.08 29.14 -5.24
N GLN A 235 7.43 30.06 -5.96
CA GLN A 235 6.55 29.69 -7.08
C GLN A 235 7.36 29.09 -8.24
N LYS A 236 8.53 29.65 -8.59
CA LYS A 236 9.44 29.06 -9.60
C LYS A 236 9.87 27.65 -9.22
N LEU A 237 10.26 27.41 -7.96
CA LEU A 237 10.63 26.08 -7.48
C LEU A 237 9.47 25.08 -7.61
N VAL A 238 8.24 25.49 -7.30
CA VAL A 238 7.06 24.64 -7.48
C VAL A 238 6.85 24.28 -8.95
N ASP A 239 6.97 25.26 -9.84
CA ASP A 239 6.75 25.05 -11.27
C ASP A 239 7.83 24.13 -11.88
N GLU A 240 9.10 24.28 -11.47
CA GLU A 240 10.20 23.40 -11.85
C GLU A 240 9.96 21.97 -11.37
N MET A 241 9.67 21.78 -10.07
CA MET A 241 9.45 20.46 -9.49
C MET A 241 8.20 19.76 -10.04
N CYS A 242 7.15 20.52 -10.39
CA CYS A 242 5.97 19.98 -11.06
C CYS A 242 6.29 19.51 -12.48
N LYS A 243 7.06 20.29 -13.25
CA LYS A 243 7.51 19.90 -14.59
C LYS A 243 8.36 18.64 -14.55
N GLU A 244 9.29 18.55 -13.62
CA GLU A 244 10.11 17.35 -13.44
C GLU A 244 9.25 16.11 -13.20
N LEU A 245 8.23 16.18 -12.33
CA LEU A 245 7.33 15.06 -12.08
C LEU A 245 6.50 14.67 -13.32
N ASP A 246 6.05 15.65 -14.10
CA ASP A 246 5.32 15.41 -15.34
C ASP A 246 6.20 14.75 -16.40
N GLU A 247 7.45 15.19 -16.55
CA GLU A 247 8.44 14.57 -17.43
C GLU A 247 8.71 13.12 -17.04
N GLN A 248 8.89 12.84 -15.74
CA GLN A 248 9.06 11.47 -15.24
C GLN A 248 7.86 10.58 -15.57
N MET A 249 6.64 11.11 -15.47
CA MET A 249 5.44 10.37 -15.85
C MET A 249 5.33 10.10 -17.35
N VAL A 250 5.76 11.04 -18.20
CA VAL A 250 5.83 10.82 -19.65
C VAL A 250 6.86 9.75 -20.00
N LEU A 251 8.04 9.80 -19.37
CA LEU A 251 9.07 8.77 -19.55
C LEU A 251 8.54 7.40 -19.08
N ALA A 252 7.92 7.33 -17.91
CA ALA A 252 7.32 6.10 -17.41
C ALA A 252 6.32 5.52 -18.43
N LYS A 253 5.37 6.32 -18.93
CA LYS A 253 4.38 5.88 -19.95
C LYS A 253 5.05 5.30 -21.19
N LYS A 254 6.07 5.98 -21.74
CA LYS A 254 6.83 5.48 -22.89
C LYS A 254 7.48 4.13 -22.61
N GLU A 255 7.96 3.91 -21.39
CA GLU A 255 8.54 2.63 -20.99
C GLU A 255 7.50 1.52 -20.82
N PHE A 256 6.27 1.84 -20.45
CA PHE A 256 5.15 0.89 -20.43
C PHE A 256 4.68 0.49 -21.83
N GLU A 257 4.75 1.41 -22.81
CA GLU A 257 4.40 1.14 -24.21
C GLU A 257 5.44 0.28 -24.94
N LYS A 258 6.71 0.37 -24.56
CA LYS A 258 7.80 -0.44 -25.14
C LYS A 258 7.84 -1.88 -24.61
N ALA A 259 7.33 -2.11 -23.41
CA ALA A 259 7.34 -3.40 -22.71
C ALA A 259 6.22 -4.34 -23.20
#